data_AF-A0A0D2J524-F1
#
_entry.id   AF-A0A0D2J524-F1
#
_cell.length_a   1.000
_cell.length_b   1.000
_cell.length_c   1.000
_cell.angle_alpha   90.00
_cell.angle_beta   90.00
_cell.angle_gamma   90.00
#
_symmetry.space_group_name_H-M   'P 1'
#
loop_
_entity.id
_entity.type
_entity.pdbx_description
1 polymer ?
#
loop_
_entity_poly.entity_id
_entity_poly.type
_entity_poly.pdbx_seq_one_letter_code
_entity_poly.pdbx_strand_id
1 'polypeptide(L)'
;MAPSKKRSRKGSSKSPKKTRKGMAQTAEPSGFNDEDYNIRSSERTELLTQIKEVFDGAPVSSTFWACCQLADINRLRVIAETDREIVIHFERSTYFIPLQWTQKLRDSNFGEPEAASERPKEPKSPKLNSGTKSSVSRSAKEVNNCKERDDHRCVLTRKPDPQAAHTFPYCMLNPRSTADRNKTSNGIPEFWQSLRLFWDRDRIDKWKSTIFQDPQNPYTGIDKCFNLLSLSSETHNMWNKGIFALKPLQLSSDRKTLTVQLFWQVPTKYEIDSRIDLLTEPKSTKDLDFVEGYFLPRIHDDGLTRHDIRSGEVFTFTTKDPERLPLPSVELLEMQWFLQRLVGMSGAARWPILDFDNDESDDDNGWFVPDLTSDVDNSLERVCEWVATREAAGITPETTTPNPSIVPCY
;
A
#
# COMPACT_ATOMS: atom_id res chain seq x y z
N MET A 1 6.22 29.19 -97.99
CA MET A 1 7.48 29.89 -97.62
C MET A 1 7.61 29.89 -96.11
N ALA A 2 8.68 29.29 -95.58
CA ALA A 2 9.27 29.72 -94.29
C ALA A 2 9.84 31.16 -94.45
N PRO A 3 10.32 31.90 -93.42
CA PRO A 3 10.67 31.55 -92.02
C PRO A 3 10.11 32.60 -91.01
N SER A 4 10.36 32.62 -89.69
CA SER A 4 11.64 32.95 -89.07
C SER A 4 11.57 32.92 -87.54
N LYS A 5 12.70 32.52 -86.94
CA LYS A 5 12.94 32.26 -85.52
C LYS A 5 13.02 33.55 -84.68
N LYS A 6 12.64 33.46 -83.40
CA LYS A 6 13.46 34.01 -82.29
C LYS A 6 13.22 33.26 -80.96
N ARG A 7 14.37 32.85 -80.38
CA ARG A 7 14.69 32.40 -79.00
C ARG A 7 13.92 33.19 -77.91
N SER A 8 13.73 32.79 -76.65
CA SER A 8 14.40 31.84 -75.75
C SER A 8 13.59 31.72 -74.44
N ARG A 9 13.58 30.56 -73.77
CA ARG A 9 14.03 30.38 -72.36
C ARG A 9 13.92 28.90 -71.96
N LYS A 10 15.05 28.29 -71.62
CA LYS A 10 15.17 26.92 -71.08
C LYS A 10 15.00 26.98 -69.56
N GLY A 11 14.03 26.24 -69.03
CA GLY A 11 13.87 25.93 -67.61
C GLY A 11 14.01 24.41 -67.41
N SER A 12 14.83 24.03 -66.44
CA SER A 12 15.35 22.69 -66.18
C SER A 12 14.31 21.70 -65.66
N SER A 13 14.48 20.45 -66.09
CA SER A 13 13.73 19.23 -65.76
C SER A 13 13.84 18.79 -64.29
N LYS A 14 12.72 18.32 -63.71
CA LYS A 14 12.73 17.28 -62.65
C LYS A 14 11.53 16.33 -62.79
N SER A 15 11.86 15.05 -62.95
CA SER A 15 11.18 13.87 -62.39
C SER A 15 12.32 13.05 -61.75
N PRO A 16 12.12 12.10 -60.80
CA PRO A 16 10.92 11.26 -60.63
C PRO A 16 10.64 10.74 -59.19
N LYS A 17 9.70 9.78 -59.12
CA LYS A 17 9.53 8.67 -58.15
C LYS A 17 8.67 8.87 -56.89
N LYS A 18 7.58 8.10 -56.89
CA LYS A 18 6.67 7.74 -55.80
C LYS A 18 7.42 7.12 -54.62
N THR A 19 7.09 7.56 -53.41
CA THR A 19 7.30 6.82 -52.16
C THR A 19 5.96 6.75 -51.43
N ARG A 20 5.45 5.53 -51.22
CA ARG A 20 4.29 5.24 -50.37
C ARG A 20 4.70 5.54 -48.93
N LYS A 21 4.14 6.60 -48.33
CA LYS A 21 4.15 6.79 -46.87
C LYS A 21 2.95 6.01 -46.30
N GLY A 22 3.23 4.88 -45.65
CA GLY A 22 2.26 4.30 -44.73
C GLY A 22 2.08 5.25 -43.56
N MET A 23 0.83 5.66 -43.30
CA MET A 23 0.47 6.25 -42.02
C MET A 23 0.65 5.17 -40.97
N ALA A 24 1.73 5.25 -40.21
CA ALA A 24 1.80 4.63 -38.91
C ALA A 24 0.72 5.32 -38.06
N GLN A 25 -0.38 4.62 -37.81
CA GLN A 25 -1.26 4.95 -36.70
C GLN A 25 -0.40 4.82 -35.45
N THR A 26 -0.09 5.96 -34.84
CA THR A 26 0.39 6.04 -33.47
C THR A 26 -0.65 5.29 -32.64
N ALA A 27 -0.27 4.13 -32.10
CA ALA A 27 -1.09 3.45 -31.13
C ALA A 27 -1.20 4.38 -29.91
N GLU A 28 -2.39 4.92 -29.70
CA GLU A 28 -2.80 5.51 -28.43
C GLU A 28 -2.39 4.56 -27.30
N PRO A 29 -1.78 5.04 -26.21
CA PRO A 29 -1.46 4.19 -25.08
C PRO A 29 -2.75 3.57 -24.58
N SER A 30 -2.72 2.25 -24.41
CA SER A 30 -3.78 1.40 -23.86
C SER A 30 -4.65 2.15 -22.85
N GLY A 31 -5.97 2.15 -23.07
CA GLY A 31 -6.95 2.95 -22.32
C GLY A 31 -6.70 2.95 -20.81
N PHE A 32 -6.65 4.14 -20.25
CA PHE A 32 -6.56 4.34 -18.80
C PHE A 32 -7.65 3.53 -18.11
N ASN A 33 -7.25 2.67 -17.16
CA ASN A 33 -8.21 1.99 -16.30
C ASN A 33 -8.68 2.99 -15.25
N ASP A 34 -9.91 3.48 -15.38
CA ASP A 34 -10.51 4.43 -14.45
C ASP A 34 -10.49 3.91 -12.99
N GLU A 35 -10.49 2.59 -12.76
CA GLU A 35 -10.36 2.02 -11.41
C GLU A 35 -9.01 2.33 -10.74
N ASP A 36 -7.95 2.60 -11.51
CA ASP A 36 -6.66 3.04 -10.95
C ASP A 36 -6.78 4.40 -10.26
N TYR A 37 -7.71 5.23 -10.73
CA TYR A 37 -8.00 6.56 -10.19
C TYR A 37 -9.09 6.56 -9.12
N ASN A 38 -9.41 5.39 -8.54
CA ASN A 38 -10.55 5.20 -7.63
C ASN A 38 -11.91 5.49 -8.28
N ILE A 39 -12.04 5.42 -9.60
CA ILE A 39 -13.33 5.57 -10.28
C ILE A 39 -13.88 4.17 -10.52
N ARG A 40 -14.94 3.84 -9.78
CA ARG A 40 -15.52 2.49 -9.75
C ARG A 40 -16.19 2.12 -11.08
N SER A 41 -15.94 0.89 -11.54
CA SER A 41 -16.61 0.33 -12.74
C SER A 41 -18.09 -0.03 -12.49
N SER A 42 -18.85 -0.20 -13.56
CA SER A 42 -20.24 -0.68 -13.48
C SER A 42 -20.33 -2.09 -12.87
N GLU A 43 -19.45 -3.00 -13.29
CA GLU A 43 -19.39 -4.37 -12.76
C GLU A 43 -19.13 -4.38 -11.25
N ARG A 44 -18.16 -3.59 -10.77
CA ARG A 44 -17.91 -3.44 -9.33
C ARG A 44 -19.13 -2.85 -8.63
N THR A 45 -19.81 -1.87 -9.21
CA THR A 45 -21.01 -1.27 -8.62
C THR A 45 -22.14 -2.28 -8.43
N GLU A 46 -22.37 -3.14 -9.43
CA GLU A 46 -23.36 -4.21 -9.37
C GLU A 46 -23.02 -5.21 -8.25
N LEU A 47 -21.76 -5.67 -8.19
CA LEU A 47 -21.31 -6.61 -7.16
C LEU A 47 -21.40 -6.02 -5.75
N LEU A 48 -21.00 -4.76 -5.56
CA LEU A 48 -21.13 -4.08 -4.26
C LEU A 48 -22.60 -3.89 -3.85
N THR A 49 -23.50 -3.74 -4.82
CA THR A 49 -24.95 -3.66 -4.54
C THR A 49 -25.46 -5.00 -4.01
N GLN A 50 -25.07 -6.12 -4.63
CA GLN A 50 -25.40 -7.47 -4.15
C GLN A 50 -24.81 -7.73 -2.76
N ILE A 51 -23.53 -7.38 -2.54
CA ILE A 51 -22.90 -7.54 -1.22
C ILE A 51 -23.63 -6.67 -0.18
N LYS A 52 -24.07 -5.46 -0.52
CA LYS A 52 -24.85 -4.62 0.39
C LYS A 52 -26.18 -5.26 0.80
N GLU A 53 -26.83 -5.99 -0.10
CA GLU A 53 -28.05 -6.76 0.20
C GLU A 53 -27.78 -7.89 1.20
N VAL A 54 -26.61 -8.55 1.15
CA VAL A 54 -26.18 -9.53 2.17
C VAL A 54 -26.16 -8.90 3.58
N PHE A 55 -25.88 -7.60 3.68
CA PHE A 55 -25.90 -6.85 4.94
C PHE A 55 -27.28 -6.24 5.28
N ASP A 56 -28.36 -6.56 4.56
CA ASP A 56 -29.68 -5.90 4.67
C ASP A 56 -29.58 -4.37 4.54
N GLY A 57 -28.62 -3.88 3.76
CA GLY A 57 -28.35 -2.45 3.61
C GLY A 57 -27.63 -1.79 4.78
N ALA A 58 -27.24 -2.54 5.82
CA ALA A 58 -26.49 -2.02 6.96
C ALA A 58 -25.11 -1.47 6.53
N PRO A 59 -24.62 -0.41 7.19
CA PRO A 59 -23.29 0.12 6.92
C PRO A 59 -22.20 -0.85 7.40
N VAL A 60 -21.06 -0.84 6.71
CA VAL A 60 -19.88 -1.68 6.96
C VAL A 60 -18.74 -0.84 7.51
N SER A 61 -17.70 -1.46 8.07
CA SER A 61 -16.49 -0.74 8.46
C SER A 61 -15.82 -0.07 7.26
N SER A 62 -15.15 1.05 7.52
CA SER A 62 -14.35 1.77 6.53
C SER A 62 -13.27 0.88 5.90
N THR A 63 -12.73 -0.08 6.66
CA THR A 63 -11.73 -1.01 6.14
C THR A 63 -12.34 -2.06 5.22
N PHE A 64 -13.46 -2.68 5.58
CA PHE A 64 -14.14 -3.63 4.69
C PHE A 64 -14.60 -2.96 3.39
N TRP A 65 -15.15 -1.75 3.49
CA TRP A 65 -15.48 -0.94 2.31
C TRP A 65 -14.25 -0.71 1.43
N ALA A 66 -13.13 -0.24 1.99
CA ALA A 66 -11.91 0.01 1.24
C ALA A 66 -11.37 -1.26 0.57
N CYS A 67 -11.39 -2.39 1.28
CA CYS A 67 -11.07 -3.70 0.70
C CYS A 67 -11.96 -4.01 -0.51
N CYS A 68 -13.28 -3.82 -0.39
CA CYS A 68 -14.21 -4.10 -1.48
C CYS A 68 -14.04 -3.15 -2.68
N GLN A 69 -13.65 -1.90 -2.46
CA GLN A 69 -13.31 -0.97 -3.56
C GLN A 69 -12.07 -1.41 -4.34
N LEU A 70 -11.16 -2.16 -3.72
CA LEU A 70 -9.85 -2.53 -4.29
C LEU A 70 -9.70 -4.03 -4.60
N ALA A 71 -10.69 -4.84 -4.21
CA ALA A 71 -10.71 -6.27 -4.39
C ALA A 71 -10.67 -6.68 -5.87
N ASP A 72 -10.13 -7.86 -6.14
CA ASP A 72 -10.28 -8.50 -7.44
C ASP A 72 -11.77 -8.80 -7.70
N ILE A 73 -12.24 -8.53 -8.91
CA ILE A 73 -13.64 -8.72 -9.29
C ILE A 73 -14.13 -10.14 -9.03
N ASN A 74 -13.28 -11.14 -9.29
CA ASN A 74 -13.56 -12.55 -9.00
C ASN A 74 -13.83 -12.78 -7.50
N ARG A 75 -13.08 -12.12 -6.63
CA ARG A 75 -13.25 -12.22 -5.18
C ARG A 75 -14.51 -11.52 -4.70
N LEU A 76 -14.87 -10.37 -5.28
CA LEU A 76 -16.16 -9.73 -5.01
C LEU A 76 -17.33 -10.62 -5.37
N ARG A 77 -17.27 -11.32 -6.51
CA ARG A 77 -18.30 -12.29 -6.91
C ARG A 77 -18.45 -13.41 -5.89
N VAL A 78 -17.32 -13.96 -5.41
CA VAL A 78 -17.34 -14.96 -4.33
C VAL A 78 -17.96 -14.39 -3.06
N ILE A 79 -17.62 -13.17 -2.65
CA ILE A 79 -18.20 -12.53 -1.45
C ILE A 79 -19.72 -12.35 -1.60
N ALA A 80 -20.20 -11.93 -2.77
CA ALA A 80 -21.62 -11.74 -3.06
C ALA A 80 -22.42 -13.06 -2.97
N GLU A 81 -21.80 -14.19 -3.27
CA GLU A 81 -22.41 -15.53 -3.21
C GLU A 81 -22.21 -16.24 -1.86
N THR A 82 -21.40 -15.67 -0.95
CA THR A 82 -21.07 -16.29 0.34
C THR A 82 -22.19 -16.07 1.36
N ASP A 83 -22.38 -17.05 2.25
CA ASP A 83 -23.33 -16.95 3.36
C ASP A 83 -23.11 -15.69 4.21
N ARG A 84 -24.23 -15.05 4.58
CA ARG A 84 -24.25 -13.78 5.30
C ARG A 84 -23.45 -13.81 6.60
N GLU A 85 -23.59 -14.84 7.41
CA GLU A 85 -22.95 -14.91 8.72
C GLU A 85 -21.42 -15.00 8.58
N ILE A 86 -20.97 -15.70 7.52
CA ILE A 86 -19.55 -15.79 7.17
C ILE A 86 -19.01 -14.42 6.75
N VAL A 87 -19.71 -13.71 5.87
CA VAL A 87 -19.28 -12.37 5.40
C VAL A 87 -19.25 -11.37 6.55
N ILE A 88 -20.26 -11.38 7.43
CA ILE A 88 -20.29 -10.53 8.63
C ILE A 88 -19.11 -10.84 9.54
N HIS A 89 -18.78 -12.12 9.77
CA HIS A 89 -17.64 -12.49 10.62
C HIS A 89 -16.32 -11.90 10.10
N PHE A 90 -16.07 -12.00 8.79
CA PHE A 90 -14.85 -11.46 8.17
C PHE A 90 -14.84 -9.94 8.04
N GLU A 91 -15.99 -9.30 7.81
CA GLU A 91 -16.14 -7.85 7.77
C GLU A 91 -15.50 -7.19 8.98
N ARG A 92 -15.81 -7.77 10.15
CA ARG A 92 -15.31 -7.30 11.44
C ARG A 92 -13.81 -7.36 11.52
N SER A 93 -13.17 -8.42 11.04
CA SER A 93 -11.73 -8.62 11.23
C SER A 93 -10.86 -7.82 10.24
N THR A 94 -11.46 -7.06 9.32
CA THR A 94 -10.71 -6.37 8.26
C THR A 94 -9.80 -5.25 8.75
N TYR A 95 -10.13 -4.59 9.87
CA TYR A 95 -9.32 -3.48 10.41
C TYR A 95 -7.89 -3.90 10.76
N PHE A 96 -7.62 -5.19 11.00
CA PHE A 96 -6.27 -5.69 11.24
C PHE A 96 -5.36 -5.56 10.01
N ILE A 97 -5.89 -5.61 8.79
CA ILE A 97 -5.11 -5.51 7.56
C ILE A 97 -4.28 -4.21 7.52
N PRO A 98 -4.89 -3.01 7.57
CA PRO A 98 -4.13 -1.77 7.55
C PRO A 98 -3.30 -1.55 8.82
N LEU A 99 -3.74 -2.04 9.99
CA LEU A 99 -2.97 -1.89 11.23
C LEU A 99 -1.68 -2.71 11.22
N GLN A 100 -1.74 -3.96 10.75
CA GLN A 100 -0.56 -4.80 10.54
C GLN A 100 0.37 -4.18 9.49
N TRP A 101 -0.19 -3.74 8.35
CA TRP A 101 0.59 -3.14 7.27
C TRP A 101 1.30 -1.83 7.68
N THR A 102 0.60 -0.96 8.40
CA THR A 102 1.14 0.33 8.87
C THR A 102 1.95 0.22 10.15
N GLN A 103 2.13 -0.99 10.68
CA GLN A 103 2.90 -1.25 11.90
C GLN A 103 2.36 -0.51 13.13
N LYS A 104 1.04 -0.28 13.13
CA LYS A 104 0.31 0.33 14.24
C LYS A 104 -0.13 -0.68 15.30
N LEU A 105 0.36 -1.91 15.17
CA LEU A 105 0.26 -2.98 16.16
C LEU A 105 1.68 -3.23 16.67
N ARG A 106 2.01 -2.73 17.86
CA ARG A 106 3.31 -2.94 18.48
C ARG A 106 3.16 -3.84 19.69
N ASP A 107 3.88 -4.95 19.67
CA ASP A 107 4.18 -5.69 20.88
C ASP A 107 5.43 -5.05 21.51
N SER A 108 5.35 -4.52 22.73
CA SER A 108 6.42 -3.76 23.40
C SER A 108 7.70 -4.58 23.66
N ASN A 109 7.66 -5.88 23.40
CA ASN A 109 8.79 -6.81 23.44
C ASN A 109 9.79 -6.69 22.25
N PHE A 110 9.67 -5.69 21.37
CA PHE A 110 10.72 -5.34 20.42
C PHE A 110 11.68 -4.32 21.05
N GLY A 111 12.87 -4.80 21.43
CA GLY A 111 13.94 -4.01 22.05
C GLY A 111 14.20 -2.68 21.34
N GLU A 112 14.43 -1.67 22.17
CA GLU A 112 14.70 -0.27 21.81
C GLU A 112 15.68 -0.10 20.64
N PRO A 113 15.47 0.88 19.75
CA PRO A 113 16.54 1.40 18.93
C PRO A 113 17.50 2.22 19.81
N GLU A 114 18.77 1.80 19.86
CA GLU A 114 19.89 2.49 20.52
C GLU A 114 19.80 4.02 20.37
N ALA A 115 19.45 4.70 21.46
CA ALA A 115 19.73 6.11 21.62
C ALA A 115 21.25 6.29 21.83
N ALA A 116 21.85 7.15 21.02
CA ALA A 116 23.23 7.57 21.19
C ALA A 116 23.40 8.35 22.50
N SER A 117 24.28 7.89 23.41
CA SER A 117 25.23 8.79 24.11
C SER A 117 26.27 8.02 24.95
N GLU A 118 27.54 8.37 24.71
CA GLU A 118 28.68 8.50 25.64
C GLU A 118 29.12 7.34 26.58
N ARG A 119 30.37 6.88 26.35
CA ARG A 119 31.17 6.04 27.28
C ARG A 119 31.56 6.83 28.54
N PRO A 120 31.85 6.15 29.67
CA PRO A 120 33.26 5.79 29.98
C PRO A 120 33.51 4.30 30.32
N LYS A 121 34.78 3.96 30.56
CA LYS A 121 35.47 2.65 30.41
C LYS A 121 35.44 1.69 31.62
N GLU A 122 35.40 0.37 31.28
CA GLU A 122 36.06 -0.83 31.90
C GLU A 122 35.54 -1.48 33.21
N PRO A 123 35.85 -2.79 33.50
CA PRO A 123 36.46 -3.87 32.70
C PRO A 123 35.69 -5.22 32.63
N LYS A 124 36.26 -6.15 31.84
CA LYS A 124 35.76 -7.41 31.26
C LYS A 124 35.48 -8.57 32.24
N SER A 125 34.41 -9.36 31.99
CA SER A 125 34.39 -10.84 31.87
C SER A 125 32.94 -11.38 31.74
N PRO A 126 32.70 -12.68 31.43
CA PRO A 126 33.00 -13.40 30.21
C PRO A 126 31.73 -13.75 29.40
N LYS A 127 31.92 -14.01 28.09
CA LYS A 127 30.92 -14.45 27.12
C LYS A 127 30.10 -15.65 27.63
N LEU A 128 28.80 -15.45 27.84
CA LEU A 128 27.83 -16.55 27.78
C LEU A 128 27.21 -16.58 26.38
N ASN A 129 27.46 -17.68 25.67
CA ASN A 129 26.78 -18.03 24.43
C ASN A 129 25.28 -18.18 24.71
N SER A 130 24.46 -17.24 24.25
CA SER A 130 23.04 -17.49 24.03
C SER A 130 22.81 -17.75 22.54
N GLY A 131 22.13 -18.86 22.26
CA GLY A 131 21.94 -19.39 20.93
C GLY A 131 21.31 -18.39 19.97
N THR A 132 21.78 -18.48 18.72
CA THR A 132 21.33 -17.80 17.52
C THR A 132 19.81 -17.64 17.46
N LYS A 133 19.30 -16.49 17.90
CA LYS A 133 17.99 -15.99 17.45
C LYS A 133 18.25 -15.32 16.10
N SER A 134 17.86 -15.96 14.99
CA SER A 134 18.03 -15.41 13.64
C SER A 134 17.03 -14.26 13.40
N SER A 135 17.27 -13.12 14.05
CA SER A 135 16.60 -11.88 13.68
C SER A 135 17.21 -11.40 12.36
N VAL A 136 16.39 -11.21 11.33
CA VAL A 136 16.85 -10.60 10.06
C VAL A 136 17.33 -9.19 10.38
N SER A 137 18.63 -8.94 10.39
CA SER A 137 19.22 -7.62 10.63
C SER A 137 19.21 -6.77 9.36
N ARG A 138 18.97 -5.47 9.48
CA ARG A 138 19.06 -4.52 8.35
C ARG A 138 20.43 -4.61 7.69
N SER A 139 20.47 -4.96 6.42
CA SER A 139 21.73 -5.14 5.70
C SER A 139 22.22 -3.82 5.11
N ALA A 140 23.28 -3.25 5.69
CA ALA A 140 23.95 -2.06 5.15
C ALA A 140 24.40 -2.25 3.68
N LYS A 141 24.76 -3.48 3.31
CA LYS A 141 25.10 -3.83 1.93
C LYS A 141 23.91 -3.63 0.98
N GLU A 142 22.73 -4.12 1.35
CA GLU A 142 21.54 -4.03 0.50
C GLU A 142 21.03 -2.59 0.40
N VAL A 143 21.16 -1.81 1.48
CA VAL A 143 20.91 -0.36 1.47
C VAL A 143 21.85 0.35 0.51
N ASN A 144 23.14 0.03 0.53
CA ASN A 144 24.12 0.63 -0.39
C ASN A 144 23.86 0.20 -1.84
N ASN A 145 23.53 -1.07 -2.08
CA ASN A 145 23.13 -1.55 -3.42
C ASN A 145 21.92 -0.76 -3.94
N CYS A 146 20.89 -0.53 -3.11
CA CYS A 146 19.72 0.25 -3.51
C CYS A 146 20.10 1.67 -3.94
N LYS A 147 20.97 2.34 -3.17
CA LYS A 147 21.42 3.71 -3.50
C LYS A 147 22.32 3.74 -4.73
N GLU A 148 23.20 2.75 -4.89
CA GLU A 148 24.08 2.61 -6.05
C GLU A 148 23.27 2.37 -7.33
N ARG A 149 22.25 1.50 -7.27
CA ARG A 149 21.31 1.24 -8.37
C ARG A 149 20.70 2.54 -8.91
N ASP A 150 20.30 3.41 -8.01
CA ASP A 150 19.54 4.63 -8.31
C ASP A 150 20.43 5.89 -8.40
N ASP A 151 21.74 5.71 -8.63
CA ASP A 151 22.73 6.79 -8.78
C ASP A 151 22.73 7.80 -7.61
N HIS A 152 22.50 7.30 -6.39
CA HIS A 152 22.38 8.10 -5.17
C HIS A 152 21.36 9.24 -5.31
N ARG A 153 20.26 8.99 -6.00
CA ARG A 153 19.15 9.93 -6.19
C ARG A 153 17.81 9.32 -5.84
N CYS A 154 16.87 10.18 -5.47
CA CYS A 154 15.47 9.78 -5.35
C CYS A 154 14.92 9.34 -6.71
N VAL A 155 14.35 8.14 -6.80
CA VAL A 155 13.82 7.60 -8.06
C VAL A 155 12.63 8.41 -8.62
N LEU A 156 11.93 9.15 -7.75
CA LEU A 156 10.78 9.98 -8.12
C LEU A 156 11.14 11.46 -8.34
N THR A 157 11.97 12.06 -7.50
CA THR A 157 12.24 13.52 -7.58
C THR A 157 13.61 13.87 -8.13
N ARG A 158 14.51 12.89 -8.26
CA ARG A 158 15.94 13.03 -8.61
C ARG A 158 16.78 13.88 -7.65
N LYS A 159 16.21 14.27 -6.49
CA LYS A 159 16.95 14.92 -5.40
C LYS A 159 18.11 14.01 -4.95
N PRO A 160 19.30 14.57 -4.62
CA PRO A 160 20.43 13.80 -4.11
C PRO A 160 20.16 13.26 -2.70
N ASP A 161 21.06 12.43 -2.21
CA ASP A 161 21.09 11.90 -0.83
C ASP A 161 19.82 11.15 -0.40
N PRO A 162 19.41 10.10 -1.14
CA PRO A 162 18.22 9.33 -0.80
C PRO A 162 18.42 8.45 0.43
N GLN A 163 17.30 8.16 1.07
CA GLN A 163 17.11 7.10 2.04
C GLN A 163 16.62 5.84 1.32
N ALA A 164 17.00 4.67 1.82
CA ALA A 164 16.44 3.40 1.34
C ALA A 164 15.14 3.13 2.10
N ALA A 165 14.02 3.16 1.38
CA ALA A 165 12.69 2.93 1.89
C ALA A 165 12.25 1.50 1.57
N HIS A 166 11.76 0.77 2.58
CA HIS A 166 11.23 -0.57 2.40
C HIS A 166 9.89 -0.54 1.66
N THR A 167 9.70 -1.47 0.71
CA THR A 167 8.40 -1.69 0.04
C THR A 167 7.48 -2.56 0.89
N PHE A 168 7.96 -3.72 1.32
CA PHE A 168 7.34 -4.55 2.34
C PHE A 168 7.93 -4.19 3.73
N PRO A 169 7.09 -3.91 4.74
CA PRO A 169 7.52 -3.51 6.07
C PRO A 169 8.58 -4.42 6.68
N TYR A 170 9.69 -3.81 7.11
CA TYR A 170 10.81 -4.55 7.69
C TYR A 170 10.43 -5.34 8.96
N CYS A 171 9.56 -4.81 9.82
CA CYS A 171 9.12 -5.51 11.03
C CYS A 171 8.33 -6.80 10.73
N MET A 172 7.68 -6.86 9.56
CA MET A 172 6.92 -8.01 9.11
C MET A 172 7.80 -9.09 8.46
N LEU A 173 9.13 -8.90 8.37
CA LEU A 173 10.06 -9.92 7.90
C LEU A 173 10.32 -11.00 8.96
N ASN A 174 10.07 -10.72 10.24
CA ASN A 174 10.20 -11.70 11.33
C ASN A 174 8.89 -11.79 12.12
N PRO A 175 7.78 -12.27 11.53
CA PRO A 175 6.59 -12.61 12.31
C PRO A 175 6.99 -13.60 13.41
N ARG A 176 6.57 -13.33 14.65
CA ARG A 176 6.80 -14.24 15.78
C ARG A 176 6.33 -15.65 15.43
N SER A 177 7.06 -16.64 15.94
CA SER A 177 6.59 -18.02 16.01
C SER A 177 5.20 -18.05 16.66
N THR A 178 4.29 -18.85 16.11
CA THR A 178 2.95 -19.07 16.68
C THR A 178 3.01 -19.62 18.11
N ALA A 179 4.14 -20.21 18.51
CA ALA A 179 4.38 -20.69 19.87
C ALA A 179 4.64 -19.58 20.90
N ASP A 180 5.07 -18.40 20.47
CA ASP A 180 5.42 -17.25 21.33
C ASP A 180 4.30 -16.20 21.38
N ARG A 181 3.11 -16.53 20.87
CA ARG A 181 1.94 -15.65 20.84
C ARG A 181 1.11 -15.78 22.13
N ASN A 182 0.97 -14.66 22.86
CA ASN A 182 0.08 -14.57 24.02
C ASN A 182 -1.38 -14.77 23.58
N LYS A 183 -2.28 -15.18 24.51
CA LYS A 183 -3.70 -15.49 24.21
C LYS A 183 -4.43 -14.39 23.43
N THR A 184 -4.14 -13.12 23.70
CA THR A 184 -4.68 -11.94 23.00
C THR A 184 -4.26 -11.84 21.53
N SER A 185 -3.03 -12.26 21.19
CA SER A 185 -2.51 -12.26 19.81
C SER A 185 -2.99 -13.43 18.94
N ASN A 186 -3.67 -14.42 19.54
CA ASN A 186 -4.30 -15.53 18.81
C ASN A 186 -5.63 -15.14 18.15
N GLY A 187 -6.29 -14.07 18.62
CA GLY A 187 -7.51 -13.52 18.00
C GLY A 187 -7.23 -12.65 16.77
N ILE A 188 -5.97 -12.30 16.50
CA ILE A 188 -5.58 -11.50 15.33
C ILE A 188 -5.45 -12.42 14.13
N PRO A 189 -6.25 -12.23 13.06
CA PRO A 189 -6.13 -13.01 11.86
C PRO A 189 -4.72 -12.93 11.26
N GLU A 190 -4.31 -14.03 10.64
CA GLU A 190 -3.09 -14.05 9.86
C GLU A 190 -3.21 -13.07 8.68
N PHE A 191 -2.17 -12.25 8.48
CA PHE A 191 -2.17 -11.15 7.51
C PHE A 191 -2.46 -11.65 6.09
N TRP A 192 -1.73 -12.68 5.63
CA TRP A 192 -1.88 -13.22 4.28
C TRP A 192 -3.25 -13.88 4.09
N GLN A 193 -3.80 -14.54 5.11
CA GLN A 193 -5.13 -15.12 5.07
C GLN A 193 -6.23 -14.06 4.96
N SER A 194 -6.07 -12.93 5.62
CA SER A 194 -6.99 -11.79 5.50
C SER A 194 -7.02 -11.23 4.08
N LEU A 195 -5.86 -11.12 3.43
CA LEU A 195 -5.78 -10.64 2.04
C LEU A 195 -6.47 -11.59 1.04
N ARG A 196 -6.43 -12.91 1.27
CA ARG A 196 -7.07 -13.91 0.41
C ARG A 196 -8.60 -13.79 0.34
N LEU A 197 -9.22 -12.99 1.20
CA LEU A 197 -10.64 -12.67 1.09
C LEU A 197 -10.91 -11.79 -0.13
N PHE A 198 -10.04 -10.82 -0.41
CA PHE A 198 -10.26 -9.74 -1.38
C PHE A 198 -9.41 -9.84 -2.65
N TRP A 199 -8.28 -10.55 -2.60
CA TRP A 199 -7.41 -10.76 -3.75
C TRP A 199 -7.22 -12.24 -4.07
N ASP A 200 -6.99 -12.54 -5.35
CA ASP A 200 -6.85 -13.90 -5.84
C ASP A 200 -5.68 -14.63 -5.17
N ARG A 201 -5.87 -15.92 -4.88
CA ARG A 201 -4.89 -16.72 -4.12
C ARG A 201 -3.51 -16.75 -4.79
N ASP A 202 -3.48 -16.91 -6.11
CA ASP A 202 -2.23 -16.95 -6.88
C ASP A 202 -1.44 -15.64 -6.77
N ARG A 203 -2.13 -14.50 -6.66
CA ARG A 203 -1.50 -13.19 -6.44
C ARG A 203 -0.89 -13.12 -5.05
N ILE A 204 -1.66 -13.49 -4.02
CA ILE A 204 -1.16 -13.51 -2.63
C ILE A 204 0.04 -14.45 -2.47
N ASP A 205 0.00 -15.63 -3.10
CA ASP A 205 1.06 -16.61 -3.01
C ASP A 205 2.35 -16.11 -3.69
N LYS A 206 2.25 -15.35 -4.79
CA LYS A 206 3.39 -14.66 -5.41
C LYS A 206 3.98 -13.58 -4.51
N TRP A 207 3.15 -12.74 -3.91
CA TRP A 207 3.61 -11.70 -2.98
C TRP A 207 4.33 -12.32 -1.78
N LYS A 208 3.72 -13.33 -1.16
CA LYS A 208 4.28 -14.03 0.00
C LYS A 208 5.58 -14.74 -0.33
N SER A 209 5.62 -15.53 -1.40
CA SER A 209 6.82 -16.28 -1.80
C SER A 209 7.98 -15.38 -2.21
N THR A 210 7.73 -14.13 -2.61
CA THR A 210 8.80 -13.16 -2.91
C THR A 210 9.62 -12.80 -1.67
N ILE A 211 8.96 -12.66 -0.50
CA ILE A 211 9.62 -12.35 0.78
C ILE A 211 10.05 -13.61 1.52
N PHE A 212 9.18 -14.62 1.59
CA PHE A 212 9.36 -15.83 2.37
C PHE A 212 9.76 -16.99 1.45
N GLN A 213 11.01 -16.97 1.01
CA GLN A 213 11.53 -17.93 0.02
C GLN A 213 12.05 -19.23 0.64
N ASP A 214 12.42 -19.24 1.92
CA ASP A 214 13.06 -20.38 2.57
C ASP A 214 12.01 -21.44 2.99
N PRO A 215 11.99 -22.63 2.38
CA PRO A 215 11.06 -23.68 2.76
C PRO A 215 11.31 -24.22 4.18
N GLN A 216 12.54 -24.11 4.69
CA GLN A 216 12.91 -24.55 6.03
C GLN A 216 12.52 -23.53 7.10
N ASN A 217 12.35 -22.26 6.70
CA ASN A 217 11.91 -21.20 7.58
C ASN A 217 10.88 -20.29 6.89
N PRO A 218 9.64 -20.78 6.70
CA PRO A 218 8.61 -20.12 5.89
C PRO A 218 8.07 -18.83 6.52
N TYR A 219 8.55 -18.48 7.71
CA TYR A 219 8.16 -17.30 8.47
C TYR A 219 9.30 -16.28 8.61
N THR A 220 10.49 -16.54 8.06
CA THR A 220 11.57 -15.55 8.03
C THR A 220 11.75 -15.00 6.63
N GLY A 221 11.41 -13.73 6.49
CA GLY A 221 11.52 -12.99 5.24
C GLY A 221 12.95 -12.57 4.93
N ILE A 222 13.22 -12.27 3.66
CA ILE A 222 14.53 -11.79 3.23
C ILE A 222 14.54 -10.26 3.07
N ASP A 223 15.53 -9.59 3.67
CA ASP A 223 15.77 -8.16 3.48
C ASP A 223 16.84 -7.96 2.40
N LYS A 224 16.41 -7.70 1.15
CA LYS A 224 17.29 -7.53 -0.01
C LYS A 224 16.97 -6.26 -0.80
N CYS A 225 17.88 -5.83 -1.67
CA CYS A 225 17.77 -4.65 -2.52
C CYS A 225 16.47 -4.55 -3.33
N PHE A 226 15.85 -5.67 -3.72
CA PHE A 226 14.57 -5.67 -4.44
C PHE A 226 13.38 -5.21 -3.57
N ASN A 227 13.54 -5.19 -2.24
CA ASN A 227 12.54 -4.69 -1.29
C ASN A 227 12.79 -3.21 -0.92
N LEU A 228 13.71 -2.52 -1.62
CA LEU A 228 14.14 -1.16 -1.31
C LEU A 228 13.97 -0.20 -2.49
N LEU A 229 13.54 1.02 -2.16
CA LEU A 229 13.44 2.18 -3.06
C LEU A 229 14.34 3.31 -2.54
N SER A 230 15.08 3.97 -3.43
CA SER A 230 15.81 5.20 -3.06
C SER A 230 14.86 6.39 -3.13
N LEU A 231 14.48 6.93 -1.97
CA LEU A 231 13.56 8.07 -1.84
C LEU A 231 14.24 9.22 -1.10
N SER A 232 13.98 10.49 -1.46
CA SER A 232 14.44 11.61 -0.62
C SER A 232 13.71 11.59 0.73
N SER A 233 14.25 12.27 1.75
CA SER A 233 13.66 12.29 3.09
C SER A 233 12.16 12.65 3.09
N GLU A 234 11.77 13.68 2.33
CA GLU A 234 10.38 14.10 2.15
C GLU A 234 9.53 13.03 1.45
N THR A 235 10.01 12.48 0.34
CA THR A 235 9.29 11.43 -0.41
C THR A 235 9.16 10.15 0.42
N HIS A 236 10.16 9.80 1.23
CA HIS A 236 10.12 8.66 2.13
C HIS A 236 9.11 8.86 3.28
N ASN A 237 9.01 10.06 3.84
CA ASN A 237 7.98 10.39 4.82
C ASN A 237 6.57 10.20 4.21
N MET A 238 6.36 10.72 3.01
CA MET A 238 5.12 10.58 2.27
C MET A 238 4.80 9.12 1.90
N TRP A 239 5.82 8.33 1.56
CA TRP A 239 5.72 6.89 1.33
C TRP A 239 5.21 6.17 2.58
N ASN A 240 5.84 6.41 3.74
CA ASN A 240 5.45 5.78 5.01
C ASN A 240 4.04 6.19 5.47
N LYS A 241 3.63 7.43 5.18
CA LYS A 241 2.28 7.94 5.48
C LYS A 241 1.23 7.47 4.48
N GLY A 242 1.63 6.92 3.34
CA GLY A 242 0.69 6.51 2.30
C GLY A 242 0.06 7.61 1.49
N ILE A 243 0.74 8.75 1.34
CA ILE A 243 0.23 9.88 0.57
C ILE A 243 0.22 9.60 -0.94
N PHE A 244 1.02 8.64 -1.40
CA PHE A 244 0.99 8.16 -2.79
C PHE A 244 1.25 6.65 -2.82
N ALA A 245 0.90 6.03 -3.95
CA ALA A 245 1.16 4.62 -4.22
C ALA A 245 1.79 4.45 -5.61
N LEU A 246 2.56 3.37 -5.80
CA LEU A 246 3.25 3.10 -7.07
C LEU A 246 2.69 1.83 -7.71
N LYS A 247 2.01 1.97 -8.85
CA LYS A 247 1.53 0.86 -9.64
C LYS A 247 2.64 0.36 -10.58
N PRO A 248 3.12 -0.89 -10.48
CA PRO A 248 4.04 -1.44 -11.46
C PRO A 248 3.30 -1.68 -12.79
N LEU A 249 3.92 -1.31 -13.92
CA LEU A 249 3.33 -1.47 -15.25
C LEU A 249 4.02 -2.60 -16.03
N GLN A 250 5.33 -2.47 -16.28
CA GLN A 250 6.05 -3.43 -17.09
C GLN A 250 7.51 -3.54 -16.66
N LEU A 251 7.95 -4.78 -16.43
CA LEU A 251 9.36 -5.14 -16.32
C LEU A 251 9.86 -5.62 -17.68
N SER A 252 11.00 -5.09 -18.13
CA SER A 252 11.65 -5.52 -19.36
C SER A 252 12.11 -6.99 -19.27
N SER A 253 12.20 -7.66 -20.42
CA SER A 253 12.63 -9.07 -20.48
C SER A 253 14.04 -9.29 -19.94
N ASP A 254 14.92 -8.30 -20.08
CA ASP A 254 16.28 -8.30 -19.52
C ASP A 254 16.33 -7.88 -18.04
N ARG A 255 15.17 -7.57 -17.44
CA ARG A 255 15.02 -7.11 -16.05
C ARG A 255 15.79 -5.83 -15.71
N LYS A 256 16.19 -5.05 -16.71
CA LYS A 256 16.96 -3.81 -16.51
C LYS A 256 16.10 -2.56 -16.43
N THR A 257 14.84 -2.63 -16.82
CA THR A 257 13.93 -1.49 -16.86
C THR A 257 12.58 -1.89 -16.28
N LEU A 258 12.07 -1.11 -15.34
CA LEU A 258 10.74 -1.24 -14.75
C LEU A 258 10.00 0.08 -14.90
N THR A 259 8.88 0.08 -15.59
CA THR A 259 7.97 1.23 -15.62
C THR A 259 6.98 1.15 -14.47
N VAL A 260 6.81 2.27 -13.77
CA VAL A 260 5.85 2.40 -12.66
C VAL A 260 5.04 3.67 -12.84
N GLN A 261 3.85 3.71 -12.28
CA GLN A 261 2.96 4.86 -12.34
C GLN A 261 2.61 5.33 -10.93
N LEU A 262 2.74 6.61 -10.65
CA LEU A 262 2.42 7.18 -9.34
C LEU A 262 0.97 7.61 -9.29
N PHE A 263 0.26 7.28 -8.21
CA PHE A 263 -1.05 7.85 -7.92
C PHE A 263 -1.07 8.45 -6.53
N TRP A 264 -1.50 9.71 -6.47
CA TRP A 264 -1.80 10.39 -5.22
C TRP A 264 -2.93 9.68 -4.51
N GLN A 265 -2.85 9.57 -3.19
CA GLN A 265 -3.92 9.03 -2.35
C GLN A 265 -4.58 10.18 -1.61
N VAL A 266 -5.90 10.20 -1.58
CA VAL A 266 -6.67 11.19 -0.83
C VAL A 266 -7.11 10.56 0.48
N PRO A 267 -6.44 10.84 1.61
CA PRO A 267 -6.83 10.27 2.89
C PRO A 267 -8.27 10.65 3.22
N THR A 268 -9.08 9.68 3.61
CA THR A 268 -10.39 9.97 4.16
C THR A 268 -10.25 10.57 5.55
N LYS A 269 -11.33 11.21 6.02
CA LYS A 269 -11.43 11.70 7.40
C LYS A 269 -12.13 10.71 8.32
N TYR A 270 -12.34 9.48 7.85
CA TYR A 270 -12.96 8.43 8.62
C TYR A 270 -12.01 7.93 9.70
N GLU A 271 -12.58 7.48 10.80
CA GLU A 271 -11.89 6.65 11.78
C GLU A 271 -11.89 5.19 11.30
N ILE A 272 -11.00 4.36 11.82
CA ILE A 272 -10.84 2.98 11.32
C ILE A 272 -12.07 2.10 11.61
N ASP A 273 -12.87 2.47 12.61
CA ASP A 273 -14.10 1.82 13.04
C ASP A 273 -15.36 2.52 12.49
N SER A 274 -15.19 3.57 11.68
CA SER A 274 -16.30 4.30 11.06
C SER A 274 -17.16 3.34 10.24
N ARG A 275 -18.48 3.43 10.44
CA ARG A 275 -19.49 2.70 9.68
C ARG A 275 -19.92 3.52 8.48
N ILE A 276 -19.71 3.00 7.27
CA ILE A 276 -19.98 3.68 6.01
C ILE A 276 -20.82 2.80 5.09
N ASP A 277 -21.58 3.46 4.21
CA ASP A 277 -22.33 2.78 3.17
C ASP A 277 -21.36 2.11 2.19
N LEU A 278 -21.55 0.82 1.92
CA LEU A 278 -20.69 0.06 0.99
C LEU A 278 -20.64 0.69 -0.41
N LEU A 279 -21.71 1.40 -0.80
CA LEU A 279 -21.81 2.08 -2.09
C LEU A 279 -21.20 3.49 -2.11
N THR A 280 -20.67 3.99 -0.99
CA THR A 280 -19.95 5.27 -0.93
C THR A 280 -18.82 5.28 -1.95
N GLU A 281 -18.74 6.31 -2.78
CA GLU A 281 -17.66 6.44 -3.76
C GLU A 281 -16.37 6.92 -3.10
N PRO A 282 -15.24 6.22 -3.34
CA PRO A 282 -13.95 6.75 -2.95
C PRO A 282 -13.63 8.00 -3.76
N LYS A 283 -12.86 8.91 -3.17
CA LYS A 283 -12.45 10.13 -3.87
C LYS A 283 -11.54 9.78 -5.03
N SER A 284 -11.89 10.30 -6.21
CA SER A 284 -11.08 10.18 -7.41
C SER A 284 -9.71 10.83 -7.20
N THR A 285 -8.68 10.19 -7.75
CA THR A 285 -7.30 10.68 -7.74
C THR A 285 -6.89 11.21 -9.11
N LYS A 286 -7.84 11.28 -10.06
CA LYS A 286 -7.61 11.77 -11.42
C LYS A 286 -7.23 13.24 -11.40
N ASP A 287 -6.26 13.60 -12.24
CA ASP A 287 -5.78 14.97 -12.43
C ASP A 287 -5.21 15.66 -11.18
N LEU A 288 -4.93 14.92 -10.09
CA LEU A 288 -4.29 15.47 -8.89
C LEU A 288 -2.80 15.71 -9.12
N ASP A 289 -2.29 16.85 -8.66
CA ASP A 289 -0.87 17.21 -8.61
C ASP A 289 -0.37 17.49 -7.16
N PHE A 290 -1.30 17.63 -6.21
CA PHE A 290 -1.02 17.68 -4.77
C PHE A 290 -2.19 17.11 -3.96
N VAL A 291 -1.93 16.75 -2.70
CA VAL A 291 -2.96 16.33 -1.73
C VAL A 291 -2.65 16.91 -0.36
N GLU A 292 -3.60 17.61 0.27
CA GLU A 292 -3.47 18.12 1.65
C GLU A 292 -2.16 18.91 1.90
N GLY A 293 -1.70 19.68 0.91
CA GLY A 293 -0.45 20.44 0.98
C GLY A 293 0.82 19.63 0.69
N TYR A 294 0.71 18.31 0.48
CA TYR A 294 1.78 17.48 -0.03
C TYR A 294 1.88 17.57 -1.55
N PHE A 295 3.06 17.92 -2.06
CA PHE A 295 3.41 17.93 -3.48
C PHE A 295 4.84 17.38 -3.64
N LEU A 296 5.17 16.87 -4.82
CA LEU A 296 6.49 16.31 -5.10
C LEU A 296 7.10 17.01 -6.32
N PRO A 297 7.99 18.00 -6.13
CA PRO A 297 8.67 18.63 -7.25
C PRO A 297 9.75 17.69 -7.79
N ARG A 298 9.66 17.36 -9.07
CA ARG A 298 10.65 16.57 -9.80
C ARG A 298 11.60 17.47 -10.59
N ILE A 299 12.89 17.10 -10.57
CA ILE A 299 13.91 17.77 -11.37
C ILE A 299 14.04 17.03 -12.71
N HIS A 300 13.94 17.75 -13.82
CA HIS A 300 14.17 17.19 -15.17
C HIS A 300 15.65 16.87 -15.43
N ASP A 301 15.93 16.19 -16.55
CA ASP A 301 17.29 15.76 -16.90
C ASP A 301 18.24 16.94 -17.16
N ASP A 302 17.70 18.11 -17.49
CA ASP A 302 18.45 19.35 -17.66
C ASP A 302 18.93 19.97 -16.33
N GLY A 303 18.42 19.50 -15.19
CA GLY A 303 18.71 20.03 -13.86
C GLY A 303 18.14 21.42 -13.55
N LEU A 304 17.46 22.04 -14.51
CA LEU A 304 17.00 23.44 -14.44
C LEU A 304 15.48 23.53 -14.37
N THR A 305 14.77 22.68 -15.10
CA THR A 305 13.31 22.67 -15.11
C THR A 305 12.76 21.78 -14.00
N ARG A 306 11.63 22.20 -13.44
CA ARG A 306 10.93 21.50 -12.37
C ARG A 306 9.44 21.49 -12.65
N HIS A 307 8.80 20.37 -12.34
CA HIS A 307 7.34 20.24 -12.34
C HIS A 307 6.90 19.43 -11.14
N ASP A 308 5.65 19.62 -10.72
CA ASP A 308 5.03 18.81 -9.69
C ASP A 308 4.49 17.52 -10.29
N ILE A 309 4.80 16.39 -9.64
CA ILE A 309 4.38 15.07 -10.10
C ILE A 309 2.86 14.96 -10.07
N ARG A 310 2.28 14.48 -11.16
CA ARG A 310 0.82 14.26 -11.28
C ARG A 310 0.43 12.81 -11.05
N SER A 311 -0.80 12.62 -10.59
CA SER A 311 -1.42 11.30 -10.51
C SER A 311 -1.54 10.69 -11.90
N GLY A 312 -1.09 9.45 -12.06
CA GLY A 312 -0.93 8.79 -13.34
C GLY A 312 0.40 9.07 -14.06
N GLU A 313 1.32 9.86 -13.49
CA GLU A 313 2.62 10.08 -14.11
C GLU A 313 3.48 8.80 -14.08
N VAL A 314 4.10 8.49 -15.22
CA VAL A 314 4.88 7.27 -15.43
C VAL A 314 6.37 7.55 -15.23
N PHE A 315 7.00 6.72 -14.40
CA PHE A 315 8.43 6.72 -14.12
C PHE A 315 9.07 5.46 -14.67
N THR A 316 10.32 5.59 -15.08
CA THR A 316 11.15 4.46 -15.52
C THR A 316 12.29 4.26 -14.54
N PHE A 317 12.31 3.12 -13.86
CA PHE A 317 13.40 2.70 -13.00
C PHE A 317 14.35 1.82 -13.81
N THR A 318 15.66 2.03 -13.66
CA THR A 318 16.67 1.33 -14.45
C THR A 318 17.76 0.75 -13.58
N THR A 319 18.31 -0.39 -13.98
CA THR A 319 19.52 -0.96 -13.39
C THR A 319 20.54 -1.35 -14.45
N LYS A 320 21.82 -1.20 -14.13
CA LYS A 320 22.93 -1.65 -14.98
C LYS A 320 23.19 -3.16 -14.83
N ASP A 321 22.82 -3.71 -13.66
CA ASP A 321 23.14 -5.07 -13.24
C ASP A 321 21.93 -5.66 -12.49
N PRO A 322 21.03 -6.39 -13.17
CA PRO A 322 19.81 -6.92 -12.56
C PRO A 322 20.06 -8.04 -11.54
N GLU A 323 21.26 -8.63 -11.51
CA GLU A 323 21.59 -9.68 -10.54
C GLU A 323 22.14 -9.08 -9.24
N ARG A 324 23.09 -8.13 -9.33
CA ARG A 324 23.68 -7.49 -8.15
C ARG A 324 22.84 -6.33 -7.62
N LEU A 325 22.22 -5.56 -8.51
CA LEU A 325 21.46 -4.35 -8.24
C LEU A 325 20.02 -4.51 -8.77
N PRO A 326 19.26 -5.50 -8.28
CA PRO A 326 17.93 -5.77 -8.81
C PRO A 326 17.01 -4.54 -8.63
N LEU A 327 16.14 -4.35 -9.61
CA LEU A 327 15.03 -3.41 -9.50
C LEU A 327 14.07 -3.84 -8.38
N PRO A 328 13.24 -2.90 -7.89
CA PRO A 328 12.18 -3.25 -6.94
C PRO A 328 11.30 -4.38 -7.51
N SER A 329 10.92 -5.34 -6.67
CA SER A 329 10.07 -6.45 -7.11
C SER A 329 8.71 -5.93 -7.56
N VAL A 330 8.26 -6.43 -8.71
CA VAL A 330 6.93 -6.14 -9.27
C VAL A 330 5.84 -6.61 -8.31
N GLU A 331 6.00 -7.80 -7.74
CA GLU A 331 5.09 -8.43 -6.80
C GLU A 331 4.93 -7.58 -5.53
N LEU A 332 6.04 -7.08 -4.96
CA LEU A 332 5.98 -6.25 -3.76
C LEU A 332 5.40 -4.86 -4.03
N LEU A 333 5.73 -4.27 -5.18
CA LEU A 333 5.13 -3.00 -5.58
C LEU A 333 3.64 -3.15 -5.86
N GLU A 334 3.20 -4.26 -6.45
CA GLU A 334 1.77 -4.54 -6.66
C GLU A 334 1.04 -4.70 -5.32
N MET A 335 1.62 -5.43 -4.37
CA MET A 335 1.07 -5.51 -3.01
C MET A 335 0.98 -4.14 -2.36
N GLN A 336 2.07 -3.35 -2.40
CA GLN A 336 2.09 -2.01 -1.84
C GLN A 336 1.04 -1.11 -2.51
N TRP A 337 0.86 -1.22 -3.83
CA TRP A 337 -0.14 -0.48 -4.58
C TRP A 337 -1.55 -0.65 -3.99
N PHE A 338 -1.97 -1.88 -3.71
CA PHE A 338 -3.29 -2.13 -3.12
C PHE A 338 -3.36 -1.69 -1.65
N LEU A 339 -2.38 -2.07 -0.84
CA LEU A 339 -2.42 -1.83 0.60
C LEU A 339 -2.28 -0.35 0.96
N GLN A 340 -1.52 0.41 0.19
CA GLN A 340 -1.38 1.84 0.42
C GLN A 340 -2.66 2.61 0.12
N ARG A 341 -3.33 2.24 -0.98
CA ARG A 341 -4.66 2.77 -1.32
C ARG A 341 -5.67 2.43 -0.24
N LEU A 342 -5.66 1.18 0.25
CA LEU A 342 -6.51 0.72 1.33
C LEU A 342 -6.33 1.58 2.58
N VAL A 343 -5.09 1.83 2.99
CA VAL A 343 -4.78 2.68 4.17
C VAL A 343 -5.27 4.12 4.00
N GLY A 344 -5.13 4.70 2.81
CA GLY A 344 -5.64 6.03 2.51
C GLY A 344 -7.17 6.09 2.54
N MET A 345 -7.83 5.07 1.98
CA MET A 345 -9.28 4.96 1.93
C MET A 345 -9.91 4.70 3.31
N SER A 346 -9.37 3.77 4.09
CA SER A 346 -9.98 3.35 5.36
C SER A 346 -9.80 4.34 6.53
N GLY A 347 -9.02 5.40 6.35
CA GLY A 347 -8.68 6.34 7.42
C GLY A 347 -7.56 5.84 8.34
N ALA A 348 -7.09 4.62 8.13
CA ALA A 348 -6.03 4.02 8.93
C ALA A 348 -4.70 4.80 8.84
N ALA A 349 -4.48 5.64 7.83
CA ALA A 349 -3.31 6.51 7.73
C ALA A 349 -3.09 7.38 8.99
N ARG A 350 -4.17 7.87 9.62
CA ARG A 350 -4.13 8.80 10.77
C ARG A 350 -4.26 8.13 12.15
N TRP A 351 -4.49 6.82 12.19
CA TRP A 351 -4.67 6.07 13.43
C TRP A 351 -3.42 6.09 14.35
N PRO A 352 -3.54 6.13 15.68
CA PRO A 352 -2.39 6.00 16.58
C PRO A 352 -1.74 4.60 16.51
N ILE A 353 -0.54 4.46 17.08
CA ILE A 353 0.08 3.15 17.31
C ILE A 353 -0.60 2.53 18.54
N LEU A 354 -0.99 1.26 18.44
CA LEU A 354 -1.56 0.47 19.53
C LEU A 354 -0.46 -0.43 20.12
N ASP A 355 -0.23 -0.33 21.42
CA ASP A 355 0.69 -1.19 22.17
C ASP A 355 -0.10 -2.30 22.89
N PHE A 356 0.40 -3.54 22.87
CA PHE A 356 -0.28 -4.72 23.45
C PHE A 356 0.02 -4.96 24.93
N ASP A 357 1.00 -4.25 25.52
CA ASP A 357 1.41 -4.45 26.91
C ASP A 357 0.82 -3.33 27.78
N ASN A 358 -0.32 -3.61 28.41
CA ASN A 358 -0.85 -2.82 29.53
C ASN A 358 -0.59 -3.60 30.82
N ASP A 359 0.68 -3.68 31.21
CA ASP A 359 1.04 -4.00 32.59
C ASP A 359 1.18 -2.66 33.32
N GLU A 360 0.19 -2.33 34.17
CA GLU A 360 0.25 -1.19 35.08
C GLU A 360 1.57 -1.23 35.87
N SER A 361 2.51 -0.36 35.52
CA SER A 361 3.56 0.06 36.43
C SER A 361 3.80 1.55 36.24
N ASP A 362 3.37 2.32 37.24
CA ASP A 362 3.74 3.72 37.45
C ASP A 362 5.25 3.88 37.30
N ASP A 363 5.72 4.58 36.26
CA ASP A 363 6.77 5.58 36.42
C ASP A 363 6.75 6.61 35.27
N ASP A 364 6.65 7.86 35.68
CA ASP A 364 6.60 9.07 34.89
C ASP A 364 7.97 9.36 34.23
N ASN A 365 7.99 9.56 32.91
CA ASN A 365 8.75 10.68 32.31
C ASN A 365 8.40 10.85 30.82
N GLY A 366 7.67 11.93 30.55
CA GLY A 366 7.14 12.27 29.24
C GLY A 366 8.14 12.66 28.16
N TRP A 367 7.81 12.27 26.93
CA TRP A 367 8.14 13.03 25.73
C TRP A 367 6.85 13.63 25.18
N PHE A 368 6.76 14.97 25.18
CA PHE A 368 5.62 15.73 24.68
C PHE A 368 5.32 15.42 23.20
N VAL A 369 4.16 14.81 22.96
CA VAL A 369 3.39 14.92 21.70
C VAL A 369 2.28 15.94 21.96
N PRO A 370 1.97 16.86 21.04
CA PRO A 370 0.91 17.84 21.26
C PRO A 370 -0.45 17.17 21.53
N ASP A 371 -1.07 17.65 22.60
CA ASP A 371 -2.38 17.34 23.16
C ASP A 371 -3.49 17.11 22.11
N LEU A 372 -3.86 15.83 21.94
CA LEU A 372 -5.20 15.40 21.55
C LEU A 372 -5.64 14.38 22.61
N THR A 373 -6.03 14.91 23.76
CA THR A 373 -6.79 14.18 24.79
C THR A 373 -8.12 13.67 24.21
N SER A 374 -8.18 12.37 23.89
CA SER A 374 -9.43 11.60 23.88
C SER A 374 -9.14 10.09 23.95
N ASP A 375 -9.39 9.47 25.10
CA ASP A 375 -9.76 8.04 25.27
C ASP A 375 -9.03 6.99 24.40
N VAL A 376 -7.71 7.11 24.23
CA VAL A 376 -6.92 6.16 23.39
C VAL A 376 -6.73 4.80 24.08
N ASP A 377 -6.72 4.77 25.42
CA ASP A 377 -6.43 3.56 26.22
C ASP A 377 -7.46 2.42 26.09
N ASN A 378 -8.62 2.66 25.47
CA ASN A 378 -9.70 1.68 25.40
C ASN A 378 -9.99 1.18 23.97
N SER A 379 -9.22 1.58 22.95
CA SER A 379 -9.55 1.27 21.56
C SER A 379 -9.29 -0.19 21.19
N LEU A 380 -8.18 -0.78 21.65
CA LEU A 380 -7.84 -2.18 21.36
C LEU A 380 -8.66 -3.14 22.23
N GLU A 381 -8.89 -2.81 23.50
CA GLU A 381 -9.72 -3.61 24.40
C GLU A 381 -11.17 -3.64 23.89
N ARG A 382 -11.76 -2.50 23.50
CA ARG A 382 -13.07 -2.49 22.82
C ARG A 382 -13.09 -3.32 21.54
N VAL A 383 -12.01 -3.32 20.76
CA VAL A 383 -11.92 -4.05 19.49
C VAL A 383 -11.80 -5.56 19.72
N CYS A 384 -10.93 -5.99 20.63
CA CYS A 384 -10.76 -7.39 21.03
C CYS A 384 -11.97 -7.91 21.81
N GLU A 385 -12.52 -7.14 22.75
CA GLU A 385 -13.76 -7.45 23.48
C GLU A 385 -14.95 -7.54 22.53
N TRP A 386 -15.07 -6.64 21.54
CA TRP A 386 -16.15 -6.71 20.56
C TRP A 386 -16.05 -7.95 19.65
N VAL A 387 -14.84 -8.40 19.33
CA VAL A 387 -14.62 -9.68 18.62
C VAL A 387 -14.91 -10.88 19.55
N ALA A 388 -14.45 -10.85 20.80
CA ALA A 388 -14.56 -11.95 21.75
C ALA A 388 -15.96 -12.13 22.36
N THR A 389 -16.67 -11.05 22.71
CA THR A 389 -18.01 -11.10 23.31
C THR A 389 -19.09 -11.66 22.38
N ARG A 390 -18.80 -11.82 21.09
CA ARG A 390 -19.75 -12.40 20.11
C ARG A 390 -19.39 -13.80 19.62
N GLU A 391 -18.23 -14.34 19.97
CA GLU A 391 -17.97 -15.79 19.88
C GLU A 391 -18.77 -16.57 20.95
N ALA A 392 -19.16 -15.91 22.05
CA ALA A 392 -19.94 -16.52 23.14
C ALA A 392 -21.47 -16.46 22.94
N ALA A 393 -21.97 -15.68 21.98
CA ALA A 393 -23.41 -15.46 21.77
C ALA A 393 -23.92 -16.20 20.53
N GLY A 394 -24.01 -17.53 20.61
CA GLY A 394 -24.93 -18.27 19.76
C GLY A 394 -26.36 -17.99 20.20
N ILE A 395 -26.97 -16.91 19.69
CA ILE A 395 -28.36 -16.56 20.02
C ILE A 395 -29.09 -16.09 18.75
N THR A 396 -30.05 -16.92 18.35
CA THR A 396 -31.15 -16.67 17.40
C THR A 396 -31.86 -15.34 17.65
N PRO A 397 -32.22 -14.56 16.61
CA PRO A 397 -33.00 -13.35 16.80
C PRO A 397 -34.47 -13.70 17.10
N GLU A 398 -34.87 -13.61 18.37
CA GLU A 398 -36.30 -13.51 18.71
C GLU A 398 -36.85 -12.18 18.21
N THR A 399 -37.93 -12.30 17.45
CA THR A 399 -38.67 -11.20 16.83
C THR A 399 -39.60 -10.60 17.86
N THR A 400 -39.31 -9.39 18.35
CA THR A 400 -40.26 -8.65 19.20
C THR A 400 -40.91 -7.54 18.40
N THR A 401 -42.12 -7.83 17.91
CA THR A 401 -43.07 -6.84 17.37
C THR A 401 -43.46 -5.82 18.45
N PRO A 402 -43.52 -4.50 18.15
CA PRO A 402 -44.08 -3.53 19.08
C PRO A 402 -45.61 -3.47 18.98
N ASN A 403 -46.28 -3.66 20.10
CA ASN A 403 -47.71 -3.48 20.27
C ASN A 403 -48.03 -1.97 20.45
N PRO A 404 -49.07 -1.40 19.82
CA PRO A 404 -49.35 0.04 19.87
C PRO A 404 -50.37 0.36 20.98
N SER A 405 -50.13 1.40 21.80
CA SER A 405 -51.16 2.02 22.65
C SER A 405 -50.76 3.42 23.13
N ILE A 406 -51.30 4.44 22.44
CA ILE A 406 -52.12 5.57 22.95
C ILE A 406 -51.61 6.35 24.19
N VAL A 407 -51.03 7.55 23.95
CA VAL A 407 -51.47 8.95 24.31
C VAL A 407 -52.14 9.15 25.70
N PRO A 408 -51.87 10.22 26.53
CA PRO A 408 -51.86 11.63 26.12
C PRO A 408 -50.86 12.64 26.75
N CYS A 409 -50.75 13.73 26.00
CA CYS A 409 -50.46 15.14 26.29
C CYS A 409 -50.37 15.59 27.77
N TYR A 410 -49.37 16.42 28.03
CA TYR A 410 -49.54 17.87 28.23
C TYR A 410 -48.36 18.63 27.64
#